data_AF-A0A6G0WVQ8-F1
#
_entry.id   AF-A0A6G0WVQ8-F1
#
_cell.length_a   1.000
_cell.length_b   1.000
_cell.length_c   1.000
_cell.angle_alpha   90.00
_cell.angle_beta   90.00
_cell.angle_gamma   90.00
#
_symmetry.space_group_name_H-M   'P 1'
#
loop_
_entity.id
_entity.type
_entity.pdbx_description
1 polymer ?
#
loop_
_entity_poly.entity_id
_entity_poly.type
_entity_poly.pdbx_seq_one_letter_code
_entity_poly.pdbx_strand_id
1 'polypeptide(L)'
;MWLLWFLGDPKKTAESRRPYRTVDRKEFHDKQSTFRWGAINQIMTKLTDLTLRHELVPSVDALGQLVEHALAAVFEMAMHSFIQECGPDCTLTEESLCEEAAEWIVVAEIIADELEEESMDTFASIAMNEESHFPSLSIRELWPLWHIGDSDCTPYRFFVADISSQRTFNESKRVMEALSEVAVEEGFVSCANELACMRRPALMSIFEKIFLIFKNQFLPHCGRRIHPDLKCAGLSNKLMTRSIWKRHPKRDT
;
A
#
# COMPACT_ATOMS: atom_id res chain seq x y z
N MET A 1 0.60 17.50 10.48
CA MET A 1 -0.77 17.07 10.07
C MET A 1 -1.74 16.93 11.25
N TRP A 2 -1.35 16.31 12.37
CA TRP A 2 -2.21 16.10 13.55
C TRP A 2 -2.90 17.37 14.07
N LEU A 3 -2.16 18.49 14.19
CA LEU A 3 -2.72 19.78 14.60
C LEU A 3 -3.84 20.26 13.66
N LEU A 4 -3.64 20.17 12.34
CA LEU A 4 -4.64 20.54 11.34
C LEU A 4 -5.89 19.64 11.41
N TRP A 5 -5.68 18.36 11.78
CA TRP A 5 -6.77 17.39 11.91
C TRP A 5 -7.79 17.81 12.97
N PHE A 6 -7.33 18.35 14.10
CA PHE A 6 -8.18 18.71 15.24
C PHE A 6 -8.49 20.20 15.37
N LEU A 7 -7.55 21.09 15.00
CA LEU A 7 -7.66 22.54 15.21
C LEU A 7 -7.91 23.34 13.91
N GLY A 8 -7.78 22.69 12.74
CA GLY A 8 -7.82 23.35 11.45
C GLY A 8 -6.58 24.23 11.19
N ASP A 9 -6.59 24.96 10.07
CA ASP A 9 -5.47 25.84 9.69
C ASP A 9 -5.58 27.20 10.42
N PRO A 10 -4.63 27.55 11.30
CA PRO A 10 -4.69 28.81 12.06
C PRO A 10 -4.52 30.06 11.18
N LYS A 11 -3.99 29.93 9.96
CA LYS A 11 -3.78 31.06 9.03
C LYS A 11 -5.04 31.42 8.26
N LYS A 12 -6.06 30.56 8.26
CA LYS A 12 -7.32 30.78 7.55
C LYS A 12 -8.32 31.57 8.37
N THR A 13 -9.29 32.20 7.69
CA THR A 13 -10.41 32.90 8.34
C THR A 13 -11.20 31.95 9.23
N ALA A 14 -11.95 32.47 10.21
CA ALA A 14 -12.72 31.63 11.15
C ALA A 14 -13.67 30.63 10.43
N GLU A 15 -14.23 31.03 9.29
CA GLU A 15 -15.09 30.18 8.45
C GLU A 15 -14.31 29.06 7.73
N SER A 16 -13.04 29.29 7.42
CA SER A 16 -12.15 28.33 6.73
C SER A 16 -11.26 27.54 7.70
N ARG A 17 -11.29 27.87 9.00
CA ARG A 17 -10.58 27.18 10.09
C ARG A 17 -11.37 25.98 10.60
N ARG A 18 -11.89 25.15 9.69
CA ARG A 18 -12.54 23.90 10.09
C ARG A 18 -11.50 22.79 10.29
N PRO A 19 -11.58 21.99 11.36
CA PRO A 19 -10.73 20.82 11.53
C PRO A 19 -10.84 19.84 10.37
N TYR A 20 -9.74 19.23 9.91
CA TYR A 20 -9.82 18.31 8.76
C TYR A 20 -10.64 17.06 9.04
N ARG A 21 -10.76 16.65 10.31
CA ARG A 21 -11.62 15.54 10.72
C ARG A 21 -13.11 15.74 10.43
N THR A 22 -13.56 16.98 10.22
CA THR A 22 -14.96 17.30 9.92
C THR A 22 -15.24 17.45 8.43
N VAL A 23 -14.22 17.34 7.58
CA VAL A 23 -14.38 17.44 6.12
C VAL A 23 -15.00 16.15 5.60
N ASP A 24 -16.11 16.24 4.88
CA ASP A 24 -16.74 15.08 4.26
C ASP A 24 -15.95 14.66 3.01
N ARG A 25 -15.79 13.34 2.81
CA ARG A 25 -15.15 12.78 1.61
C ARG A 25 -15.76 13.30 0.30
N LYS A 26 -17.04 13.65 0.29
CA LYS A 26 -17.75 14.18 -0.89
C LYS A 26 -17.31 15.59 -1.29
N GLU A 27 -16.58 16.28 -0.42
CA GLU A 27 -16.05 17.62 -0.69
C GLU A 27 -14.80 17.59 -1.57
N PHE A 28 -14.23 16.40 -1.82
CA PHE A 28 -13.12 16.24 -2.76
C PHE A 28 -13.66 15.94 -4.15
N HIS A 29 -13.32 16.79 -5.12
CA HIS A 29 -13.80 16.69 -6.50
C HIS A 29 -12.93 15.80 -7.38
N ASP A 30 -11.68 15.58 -6.99
CA ASP A 30 -10.75 14.72 -7.71
C ASP A 30 -10.46 13.42 -6.95
N LYS A 31 -10.12 12.37 -7.73
CA LYS A 31 -9.86 11.03 -7.20
C LYS A 31 -8.61 10.99 -6.32
N GLN A 32 -7.62 11.84 -6.60
CA GLN A 32 -6.34 11.86 -5.93
C GLN A 32 -6.48 12.41 -4.50
N SER A 33 -7.12 13.56 -4.33
CA SER A 33 -7.47 14.13 -3.03
C SER A 33 -8.37 13.20 -2.22
N THR A 34 -9.34 12.55 -2.88
CA THR A 34 -10.18 11.54 -2.23
C THR A 34 -9.36 10.38 -1.67
N PHE A 35 -8.37 9.91 -2.42
CA PHE A 35 -7.48 8.83 -2.00
C PHE A 35 -6.54 9.28 -0.87
N ARG A 36 -5.89 10.45 -1.00
CA ARG A 36 -5.04 11.03 0.05
C ARG A 36 -5.81 11.23 1.35
N TRP A 37 -7.02 11.79 1.29
CA TRP A 37 -7.90 11.94 2.45
C TRP A 37 -8.22 10.58 3.09
N GLY A 38 -8.50 9.55 2.27
CA GLY A 38 -8.76 8.21 2.77
C GLY A 38 -7.58 7.61 3.53
N ALA A 39 -6.35 7.81 3.05
CA ALA A 39 -5.13 7.35 3.72
C ALA A 39 -4.89 8.12 5.04
N ILE A 40 -4.94 9.45 5.00
CA ILE A 40 -4.77 10.31 6.19
C ILE A 40 -5.83 9.97 7.24
N ASN A 41 -7.09 9.82 6.83
CA ASN A 41 -8.18 9.49 7.74
C ASN A 41 -7.97 8.16 8.46
N GLN A 42 -7.41 7.14 7.80
CA GLN A 42 -7.10 5.86 8.44
C GLN A 42 -6.03 6.01 9.52
N ILE A 43 -4.92 6.68 9.20
CA ILE A 43 -3.82 6.92 10.15
C ILE A 43 -4.32 7.73 11.35
N MET A 44 -5.00 8.85 11.09
CA MET A 44 -5.52 9.71 12.15
C MET A 44 -6.57 9.02 13.02
N THR A 45 -7.42 8.17 12.44
CA THR A 45 -8.38 7.36 13.20
C THR A 45 -7.66 6.39 14.13
N LYS A 46 -6.63 5.70 13.65
CA LYS A 46 -5.86 4.74 14.46
C LYS A 46 -5.10 5.44 15.59
N LEU A 47 -4.46 6.58 15.33
CA LEU A 47 -3.80 7.38 16.36
C LEU A 47 -4.80 7.91 17.38
N THR A 48 -5.98 8.37 16.95
CA THR A 48 -7.05 8.80 17.86
C THR A 48 -7.53 7.64 18.76
N ASP A 49 -7.75 6.46 18.18
CA ASP A 49 -8.13 5.26 18.92
C ASP A 49 -7.07 4.86 19.97
N LEU A 50 -5.78 5.00 19.64
CA LEU A 50 -4.69 4.82 20.60
C LEU A 50 -4.74 5.84 21.74
N THR A 51 -4.98 7.13 21.45
CA THR A 51 -5.09 8.15 22.51
C THR A 51 -6.19 7.83 23.52
N LEU A 52 -7.32 7.29 23.04
CA LEU A 52 -8.44 6.92 23.90
C LEU A 52 -8.15 5.63 24.67
N ARG A 53 -7.57 4.62 24.01
CA ARG A 53 -7.22 3.33 24.64
C ARG A 53 -6.23 3.50 25.78
N HIS A 54 -5.27 4.41 25.62
CA HIS A 54 -4.26 4.71 26.64
C HIS A 54 -4.71 5.80 27.62
N GLU A 55 -5.99 6.20 27.59
CA GLU A 55 -6.58 7.19 28.50
C GLU A 55 -5.84 8.54 28.51
N LEU A 56 -5.17 8.89 27.41
CA LEU A 56 -4.44 10.16 27.29
C LEU A 56 -5.40 11.36 27.27
N VAL A 57 -6.62 11.12 26.79
CA VAL A 57 -7.71 12.08 26.69
C VAL A 57 -9.04 11.36 26.93
N PRO A 58 -10.05 12.04 27.54
CA PRO A 58 -11.31 11.39 27.89
C PRO A 58 -12.25 11.18 26.68
N SER A 59 -12.06 11.94 25.59
CA SER A 59 -12.88 11.83 24.38
C SER A 59 -12.20 12.44 23.17
N VAL A 60 -12.73 12.13 21.98
CA VAL A 60 -12.30 12.74 20.70
C VAL A 60 -12.56 14.25 20.70
N ASP A 61 -13.63 14.71 21.36
CA ASP A 61 -13.94 16.13 21.47
C ASP A 61 -12.92 16.85 22.34
N ALA A 62 -12.42 16.21 23.41
CA ALA A 62 -11.38 16.78 24.26
C ALA A 62 -10.10 17.09 23.49
N LEU A 63 -9.69 16.25 22.52
CA LEU A 63 -8.56 16.54 21.61
C LEU A 63 -8.75 17.84 20.84
N GLY A 64 -9.97 18.15 20.41
CA GLY A 64 -10.28 19.39 19.70
C GLY A 64 -10.28 20.64 20.58
N GLN A 65 -10.24 20.47 21.90
CA GLN A 65 -10.20 21.56 22.89
C GLN A 65 -8.81 21.79 23.47
N LEU A 66 -7.85 20.89 23.18
CA LEU A 66 -6.47 21.05 23.62
C LEU A 66 -5.81 22.23 22.92
N VAL A 67 -5.01 22.96 23.68
CA VAL A 67 -4.05 23.93 23.14
C VAL A 67 -2.96 23.20 22.34
N GLU A 68 -2.38 23.89 21.37
CA GLU A 68 -1.45 23.31 20.38
C GLU A 68 -0.33 22.45 21.00
N HIS A 69 0.34 22.94 22.04
CA HIS A 69 1.42 22.21 22.70
C HIS A 69 0.95 20.95 23.44
N ALA A 70 -0.23 20.99 24.06
CA ALA A 70 -0.81 19.82 24.72
C ALA A 70 -1.26 18.78 23.69
N LEU A 71 -1.83 19.23 22.58
CA LEU A 71 -2.24 18.37 21.47
C LEU A 71 -1.03 17.70 20.79
N ALA A 72 0.09 18.42 20.65
CA ALA A 72 1.35 17.86 20.16
C ALA A 72 1.92 16.81 21.12
N ALA A 73 1.91 17.07 22.44
CA ALA A 73 2.37 16.08 23.42
C ALA A 73 1.54 14.78 23.38
N VAL A 74 0.22 14.88 23.21
CA VAL A 74 -0.66 13.71 23.06
C VAL A 74 -0.36 12.94 21.77
N PHE A 75 -0.01 13.63 20.68
CA PHE A 75 0.43 12.98 19.44
C PHE A 75 1.69 12.17 19.65
N GLU A 76 2.72 12.72 20.30
CA GLU A 76 3.97 12.00 20.56
C GLU A 76 3.73 10.71 21.36
N MET A 77 2.88 10.79 22.39
CA MET A 77 2.52 9.62 23.18
C MET A 77 1.75 8.57 22.37
N ALA A 78 0.80 9.01 21.54
CA ALA A 78 0.05 8.10 20.66
C ALA A 78 0.95 7.44 19.61
N MET A 79 1.91 8.20 19.09
CA MET A 79 2.88 7.71 18.11
C MET A 79 3.81 6.68 18.74
N HIS A 80 4.29 6.94 19.95
CA HIS A 80 5.08 5.98 20.70
C HIS A 80 4.31 4.67 20.93
N SER A 81 3.04 4.75 21.34
CA SER A 81 2.17 3.57 21.46
C SER A 81 1.96 2.85 20.13
N PHE A 82 1.81 3.59 19.03
CA PHE A 82 1.67 3.01 17.70
C PHE A 82 2.91 2.20 17.29
N ILE A 83 4.09 2.77 17.46
CA ILE A 83 5.37 2.10 17.17
C ILE A 83 5.53 0.83 18.02
N GLN A 84 5.15 0.89 19.31
CA GLN A 84 5.15 -0.28 20.19
C GLN A 84 4.19 -1.39 19.70
N GLU A 85 2.97 -1.04 19.25
CA GLU A 85 2.02 -2.02 18.69
C GLU A 85 2.52 -2.67 17.39
N CYS A 86 3.34 -1.98 16.60
CA CYS A 86 3.91 -2.52 15.37
C CYS A 86 5.03 -3.55 15.59
N GLY A 87 5.59 -3.64 16.80
CA GLY A 87 6.61 -4.62 17.17
C GLY A 87 8.05 -4.21 16.82
N PRO A 88 9.03 -5.05 17.18
CA PRO A 88 10.47 -4.72 17.09
C PRO A 88 11.00 -4.60 15.65
N ASP A 89 10.28 -5.15 14.67
CA ASP A 89 10.63 -5.07 13.25
C ASP A 89 9.99 -3.85 12.56
N CYS A 90 9.30 -2.98 13.31
CA CYS A 90 8.73 -1.76 12.76
C CYS A 90 9.84 -0.80 12.33
N THR A 91 9.94 -0.54 11.03
CA THR A 91 10.88 0.43 10.46
C THR A 91 10.38 1.88 10.56
N LEU A 92 9.14 2.08 11.03
CA LEU A 92 8.56 3.40 11.14
C LEU A 92 9.21 4.16 12.31
N THR A 93 9.94 5.21 11.97
CA THR A 93 10.36 6.23 12.93
C THR A 93 9.36 7.39 12.91
N GLU A 94 9.39 8.24 13.93
CA GLU A 94 8.59 9.48 13.99
C GLU A 94 8.82 10.34 12.73
N GLU A 95 10.07 10.35 12.25
CA GLU A 95 10.50 11.01 11.01
C GLU A 95 10.02 10.25 9.75
N SER A 96 10.10 8.91 9.73
CA SER A 96 9.70 8.08 8.58
C SER A 96 8.20 8.10 8.32
N LEU A 97 7.35 8.26 9.33
CA LEU A 97 5.91 8.40 9.11
C LEU A 97 5.57 9.73 8.44
N CYS A 98 6.32 10.78 8.76
CA CYS A 98 6.19 12.06 8.07
C CYS A 98 6.80 12.00 6.68
N GLU A 99 7.94 11.35 6.47
CA GLU A 99 8.59 11.18 5.17
C GLU A 99 7.84 10.24 4.24
N GLU A 100 7.40 9.06 4.68
CA GLU A 100 6.57 8.17 3.85
C GLU A 100 5.19 8.81 3.60
N ALA A 101 4.56 9.43 4.59
CA ALA A 101 3.32 10.18 4.33
C ALA A 101 3.57 11.41 3.44
N ALA A 102 4.75 12.02 3.48
CA ALA A 102 5.15 13.14 2.63
C ALA A 102 5.55 12.68 1.21
N GLU A 103 6.14 11.51 1.01
CA GLU A 103 6.37 10.92 -0.31
C GLU A 103 5.03 10.71 -1.03
N TRP A 104 3.98 10.34 -0.28
CA TRP A 104 2.61 10.26 -0.82
C TRP A 104 1.99 11.64 -1.13
N ILE A 105 2.54 12.72 -0.58
CA ILE A 105 2.11 14.11 -0.83
C ILE A 105 2.94 14.75 -1.95
N VAL A 106 4.26 14.51 -2.00
CA VAL A 106 5.23 15.09 -2.95
C VAL A 106 5.14 14.46 -4.34
N VAL A 107 5.01 13.12 -4.44
CA VAL A 107 4.71 12.45 -5.74
C VAL A 107 3.44 13.04 -6.37
N ALA A 108 2.58 13.57 -5.53
CA ALA A 108 1.26 13.99 -5.87
C ALA A 108 1.18 15.53 -6.12
N GLU A 109 2.16 16.31 -5.64
CA GLU A 109 2.40 17.73 -6.00
C GLU A 109 3.26 17.86 -7.26
N ILE A 110 4.26 17.00 -7.48
CA ILE A 110 5.06 16.99 -8.73
C ILE A 110 4.17 16.73 -9.96
N ILE A 111 3.16 15.85 -9.84
CA ILE A 111 2.17 15.60 -10.90
C ILE A 111 1.24 16.82 -11.15
N ALA A 112 1.08 17.71 -10.17
CA ALA A 112 0.21 18.88 -10.28
C ALA A 112 0.96 20.12 -10.79
N ASP A 113 2.23 20.30 -10.43
CA ASP A 113 3.09 21.40 -10.90
C ASP A 113 3.61 21.19 -12.33
N GLU A 114 3.80 19.94 -12.78
CA GLU A 114 4.23 19.64 -14.17
C GLU A 114 3.14 19.93 -15.24
N LEU A 115 1.95 20.41 -14.85
CA LEU A 115 0.86 20.75 -15.77
C LEU A 115 0.63 22.24 -15.99
N GLU A 116 1.31 23.16 -15.27
CA GLU A 116 1.06 24.60 -15.45
C GLU A 116 2.27 25.47 -15.81
N GLU A 117 3.53 25.05 -15.61
CA GLU A 117 4.68 25.88 -16.02
C GLU A 117 5.85 25.08 -16.61
N GLU A 118 6.00 25.12 -17.94
CA GLU A 118 7.25 25.54 -18.64
C GLU A 118 7.20 25.10 -20.13
N SER A 119 7.20 26.06 -21.05
CA SER A 119 8.43 26.52 -21.70
C SER A 119 9.22 25.39 -22.38
N MET A 120 8.67 25.00 -23.52
CA MET A 120 9.27 24.36 -24.69
C MET A 120 10.75 24.77 -24.91
N ASP A 121 11.70 23.86 -24.67
CA ASP A 121 12.73 23.45 -25.67
C ASP A 121 14.07 22.91 -25.12
N THR A 122 14.36 22.86 -23.81
CA THR A 122 15.75 22.53 -23.38
C THR A 122 15.98 21.20 -22.64
N PHE A 123 14.93 20.44 -22.27
CA PHE A 123 15.10 19.15 -21.56
C PHE A 123 14.73 17.89 -22.37
N ALA A 124 14.43 18.01 -23.67
CA ALA A 124 13.96 16.92 -24.51
C ALA A 124 15.02 15.84 -24.88
N SER A 125 16.05 15.60 -24.06
CA SER A 125 17.09 14.61 -24.39
C SER A 125 17.61 13.72 -23.26
N ILE A 126 17.06 13.76 -22.03
CA ILE A 126 17.56 12.87 -20.94
C ILE A 126 16.54 11.85 -20.40
N ALA A 127 15.23 12.02 -20.56
CA ALA A 127 14.31 10.94 -20.23
C ALA A 127 13.03 11.07 -21.05
N MET A 128 13.01 10.44 -22.22
CA MET A 128 11.73 10.00 -22.76
C MET A 128 11.21 8.93 -21.81
N ASN A 129 10.38 9.38 -20.87
CA ASN A 129 9.41 8.59 -20.10
C ASN A 129 8.67 7.67 -21.08
N GLU A 130 9.17 6.44 -21.26
CA GLU A 130 8.27 5.33 -21.48
C GLU A 130 7.42 5.28 -20.20
N GLU A 131 6.17 5.71 -20.32
CA GLU A 131 5.15 5.54 -19.29
C GLU A 131 5.32 4.14 -18.71
N SER A 132 5.83 4.06 -17.48
CA SER A 132 6.17 2.79 -16.84
C SER A 132 4.85 2.13 -16.46
N HIS A 133 4.22 1.48 -17.44
CA HIS A 133 2.97 0.76 -17.26
C HIS A 133 3.29 -0.59 -16.64
N PHE A 134 2.56 -0.96 -15.59
CA PHE A 134 2.68 -2.31 -15.04
C PHE A 134 2.31 -3.35 -16.11
N PRO A 135 3.18 -4.33 -16.41
CA PRO A 135 3.01 -5.19 -17.56
C PRO A 135 1.90 -6.23 -17.35
N SER A 136 1.22 -6.58 -18.44
CA SER A 136 0.14 -7.56 -18.45
C SER A 136 0.66 -8.98 -18.70
N LEU A 137 1.44 -9.50 -17.75
CA LEU A 137 2.12 -10.81 -17.84
C LEU A 137 1.25 -11.97 -17.32
N SER A 138 1.59 -13.19 -17.74
CA SER A 138 1.08 -14.39 -17.09
C SER A 138 1.64 -14.55 -15.67
N ILE A 139 1.00 -15.37 -14.85
CA ILE A 139 1.46 -15.68 -13.48
C ILE A 139 2.87 -16.28 -13.53
N ARG A 140 3.13 -17.20 -14.48
CA ARG A 140 4.43 -17.84 -14.69
C ARG A 140 5.54 -16.85 -15.02
N GLU A 141 5.27 -15.93 -15.93
CA GLU A 141 6.23 -14.91 -16.36
C GLU A 141 6.46 -13.85 -15.28
N LEU A 142 5.40 -13.47 -14.56
CA LEU A 142 5.49 -12.46 -13.52
C LEU A 142 6.22 -12.95 -12.28
N TRP A 143 6.12 -14.24 -11.94
CA TRP A 143 6.75 -14.81 -10.74
C TRP A 143 8.23 -14.46 -10.56
N PRO A 144 9.13 -14.74 -11.52
CA PRO A 144 10.54 -14.37 -11.38
C PRO A 144 10.78 -12.86 -11.34
N LEU A 145 10.00 -12.08 -12.09
CA LEU A 145 10.13 -10.62 -12.13
C LEU A 145 9.61 -9.96 -10.85
N TRP A 146 8.63 -10.57 -10.19
CA TRP A 146 8.08 -10.12 -8.92
C TRP A 146 9.12 -10.12 -7.79
N HIS A 147 9.94 -11.18 -7.74
CA HIS A 147 10.93 -11.38 -6.67
C HIS A 147 12.32 -10.87 -7.01
N ILE A 148 12.79 -11.11 -8.22
CA ILE A 148 14.18 -10.81 -8.63
C ILE A 148 14.26 -9.56 -9.50
N GLY A 149 13.18 -9.25 -10.24
CA GLY A 149 13.24 -8.27 -11.32
C GLY A 149 13.82 -8.86 -12.61
N ASP A 150 14.11 -7.97 -13.56
CA ASP A 150 14.95 -8.28 -14.72
C ASP A 150 16.39 -7.79 -14.49
N SER A 151 17.24 -7.79 -15.52
CA SER A 151 18.64 -7.35 -15.40
C SER A 151 18.79 -5.88 -15.00
N ASP A 152 17.78 -5.06 -15.28
CA ASP A 152 17.88 -3.60 -15.29
C ASP A 152 16.81 -2.94 -14.39
N CYS A 153 15.86 -3.70 -13.86
CA CYS A 153 14.73 -3.22 -13.08
C CYS A 153 14.68 -3.83 -11.68
N THR A 154 14.32 -2.98 -10.72
CA THR A 154 13.92 -3.36 -9.36
C THR A 154 12.79 -4.42 -9.40
N PRO A 155 12.78 -5.41 -8.49
CA PRO A 155 11.70 -6.39 -8.39
C PRO A 155 10.31 -5.74 -8.39
N TYR A 156 9.36 -6.30 -9.14
CA TYR A 156 8.03 -5.68 -9.29
C TYR A 156 7.25 -5.54 -7.98
N ARG A 157 7.59 -6.27 -6.92
CA ARG A 157 6.97 -6.05 -5.60
C ARG A 157 7.21 -4.66 -5.02
N PHE A 158 8.24 -3.95 -5.49
CA PHE A 158 8.57 -2.57 -5.11
C PHE A 158 8.14 -1.55 -6.17
N PHE A 159 7.39 -1.98 -7.19
CA PHE A 159 6.92 -1.11 -8.25
C PHE A 159 5.95 -0.05 -7.72
N VAL A 160 6.21 1.21 -8.03
CA VAL A 160 5.32 2.34 -7.76
C VAL A 160 4.41 2.51 -8.95
N ALA A 161 3.17 2.01 -8.83
CA ALA A 161 2.22 2.06 -9.92
C ALA A 161 1.62 3.46 -10.11
N ASP A 162 1.53 3.88 -11.37
CA ASP A 162 0.72 5.03 -11.74
C ASP A 162 -0.79 4.74 -11.56
N ILE A 163 -1.62 5.78 -11.63
CA ILE A 163 -3.07 5.64 -11.47
C ILE A 163 -3.67 4.68 -12.52
N SER A 164 -3.12 4.67 -13.74
CA SER A 164 -3.56 3.82 -14.85
C SER A 164 -3.39 2.33 -14.55
N SER A 165 -2.25 1.96 -13.98
CA SER A 165 -1.82 0.57 -13.79
C SER A 165 -2.06 0.06 -12.37
N GLN A 166 -2.44 0.94 -11.42
CA GLN A 166 -2.71 0.61 -10.02
C GLN A 166 -3.64 -0.61 -9.85
N ARG A 167 -4.69 -0.71 -10.68
CA ARG A 167 -5.61 -1.86 -10.62
C ARG A 167 -4.90 -3.16 -10.99
N THR A 168 -4.20 -3.18 -12.12
CA THR A 168 -3.47 -4.36 -12.62
C THR A 168 -2.36 -4.76 -11.65
N PHE A 169 -1.66 -3.78 -11.09
CA PHE A 169 -0.65 -3.99 -10.05
C PHE A 169 -1.27 -4.65 -8.80
N ASN A 170 -2.36 -4.10 -8.25
CA ASN A 170 -3.01 -4.66 -7.07
C ASN A 170 -3.55 -6.08 -7.29
N GLU A 171 -4.09 -6.35 -8.49
CA GLU A 171 -4.55 -7.70 -8.86
C GLU A 171 -3.39 -8.69 -8.94
N SER A 172 -2.24 -8.24 -9.45
CA SER A 172 -1.02 -9.04 -9.57
C SER A 172 -0.35 -9.28 -8.22
N LYS A 173 -0.26 -8.23 -7.39
CA LYS A 173 0.23 -8.26 -6.01
C LYS A 173 -0.49 -9.32 -5.19
N ARG A 174 -1.83 -9.34 -5.22
CA ARG A 174 -2.64 -10.34 -4.51
C ARG A 174 -2.29 -11.78 -4.89
N VAL A 175 -2.11 -12.05 -6.19
CA VAL A 175 -1.78 -13.40 -6.68
C VAL A 175 -0.36 -13.78 -6.24
N MET A 176 0.61 -12.88 -6.41
CA MET A 176 2.01 -13.13 -6.09
C MET A 176 2.26 -13.28 -4.59
N GLU A 177 1.59 -12.48 -3.75
CA GLU A 177 1.62 -12.62 -2.30
C GLU A 177 1.05 -13.97 -1.87
N ALA A 178 -0.10 -14.40 -2.43
CA ALA A 178 -0.68 -15.70 -2.08
C ALA A 178 0.21 -16.88 -2.48
N LEU A 179 0.87 -16.82 -3.65
CA LEU A 179 1.85 -17.84 -4.04
C LEU A 179 3.08 -17.84 -3.11
N SER A 180 3.56 -16.66 -2.72
CA SER A 180 4.67 -16.52 -1.77
C SER A 180 4.31 -17.09 -0.39
N GLU A 181 3.09 -16.87 0.07
CA GLU A 181 2.55 -17.41 1.32
C GLU A 181 2.50 -18.94 1.27
N VAL A 182 2.01 -19.52 0.18
CA VAL A 182 2.06 -20.99 -0.04
C VAL A 182 3.49 -21.52 -0.01
N ALA A 183 4.47 -20.78 -0.55
CA ALA A 183 5.88 -21.20 -0.49
C ALA A 183 6.42 -21.27 0.95
N VAL A 184 6.00 -20.32 1.80
CA VAL A 184 6.38 -20.27 3.23
C VAL A 184 5.65 -21.34 4.03
N GLU A 185 4.33 -21.47 3.85
CA GLU A 185 3.48 -22.45 4.56
C GLU A 185 3.94 -23.90 4.33
N GLU A 186 4.34 -24.22 3.09
CA GLU A 186 4.80 -25.56 2.71
C GLU A 186 6.29 -25.79 3.00
N GLY A 187 6.97 -24.80 3.61
CA GLY A 187 8.37 -24.91 4.03
C GLY A 187 9.38 -24.94 2.88
N PHE A 188 9.04 -24.42 1.70
CA PHE A 188 10.01 -24.28 0.61
C PHE A 188 11.02 -23.15 0.87
N VAL A 189 10.61 -22.14 1.64
CA VAL A 189 11.43 -21.02 2.12
C VAL A 189 11.05 -20.69 3.56
N SER A 190 11.98 -20.11 4.31
CA SER A 190 11.72 -19.68 5.69
C SER A 190 10.87 -18.41 5.75
N CYS A 191 11.00 -17.54 4.75
CA CYS A 191 10.21 -16.32 4.59
C CYS A 191 10.15 -15.88 3.12
N ALA A 192 9.21 -15.00 2.77
CA ALA A 192 9.02 -14.52 1.40
C ALA A 192 10.24 -13.75 0.84
N ASN A 193 11.09 -13.18 1.69
CA ASN A 193 12.29 -12.45 1.27
C ASN A 193 13.36 -13.39 0.68
N GLU A 194 13.43 -14.64 1.14
CA GLU A 194 14.37 -15.64 0.65
C GLU A 194 14.20 -15.90 -0.86
N LEU A 195 12.96 -15.83 -1.36
CA LEU A 195 12.62 -16.00 -2.78
C LEU A 195 13.35 -14.98 -3.69
N ALA A 196 13.63 -13.78 -3.20
CA ALA A 196 14.36 -12.76 -3.96
C ALA A 196 15.87 -12.99 -4.02
N CYS A 197 16.42 -13.77 -3.10
CA CYS A 197 17.83 -14.14 -3.09
C CYS A 197 18.13 -15.39 -3.93
N MET A 198 17.10 -16.04 -4.45
CA MET A 198 17.25 -17.26 -5.24
C MET A 198 17.67 -16.99 -6.68
N ARG A 199 18.41 -17.93 -7.26
CA ARG A 199 18.67 -17.92 -8.70
C ARG A 199 17.37 -18.24 -9.45
N ARG A 200 17.15 -17.59 -10.60
CA ARG A 200 15.95 -17.78 -11.44
C ARG A 200 15.57 -19.26 -11.69
N PRO A 201 16.50 -20.19 -11.99
CA PRO A 201 16.13 -21.61 -12.15
C PRO A 201 15.57 -22.27 -10.88
N ALA A 202 16.13 -21.95 -9.70
CA ALA A 202 15.65 -22.46 -8.42
C ALA A 202 14.26 -21.86 -8.09
N LEU A 203 14.10 -20.56 -8.32
CA LEU A 203 12.83 -19.86 -8.12
C LEU A 203 11.71 -20.43 -9.00
N MET A 204 12.01 -20.77 -10.26
CA MET A 204 11.06 -21.44 -11.16
C MET A 204 10.77 -22.88 -10.74
N SER A 205 11.75 -23.60 -10.17
CA SER A 205 11.51 -24.95 -9.64
C SER A 205 10.54 -24.93 -8.46
N ILE A 206 10.64 -23.92 -7.59
CA ILE A 206 9.68 -23.72 -6.49
C ILE A 206 8.31 -23.36 -7.06
N PHE A 207 8.25 -22.45 -8.04
CA PHE A 207 7.00 -22.05 -8.71
C PHE A 207 6.15 -23.24 -9.17
N GLU A 208 6.74 -24.20 -9.89
CA GLU A 208 6.00 -25.36 -10.39
C GLU A 208 5.35 -26.19 -9.26
N LYS A 209 6.02 -26.29 -8.11
CA LYS A 209 5.52 -27.02 -6.93
C LYS A 209 4.42 -26.23 -6.24
N ILE A 210 4.67 -24.97 -5.90
CA ILE A 210 3.71 -24.14 -5.17
C ILE A 210 2.46 -23.84 -6.00
N PHE A 211 2.58 -23.73 -7.33
CA PHE A 211 1.45 -23.45 -8.20
C PHE A 211 0.45 -24.63 -8.18
N LEU A 212 0.94 -25.87 -8.11
CA LEU A 212 0.09 -27.05 -7.98
C LEU A 212 -0.66 -27.05 -6.64
N ILE A 213 0.02 -26.71 -5.55
CA ILE A 213 -0.56 -26.62 -4.20
C ILE A 213 -1.60 -25.50 -4.15
N PHE A 214 -1.23 -24.31 -4.60
CA PHE A 214 -2.11 -23.15 -4.74
C PHE A 214 -3.38 -23.50 -5.53
N LYS A 215 -3.24 -24.14 -6.70
CA LYS A 215 -4.36 -24.60 -7.51
C LYS A 215 -5.31 -25.54 -6.76
N ASN A 216 -4.79 -26.40 -5.88
CA ASN A 216 -5.57 -27.35 -5.09
C ASN A 216 -6.37 -26.69 -3.96
N GLN A 217 -6.02 -25.46 -3.56
CA GLN A 217 -6.76 -24.67 -2.57
C GLN A 217 -8.12 -24.17 -3.11
N PHE A 218 -8.36 -24.25 -4.41
CA PHE A 218 -9.63 -23.84 -5.04
C PHE A 218 -10.61 -25.01 -5.21
N LEU A 219 -11.90 -24.71 -5.38
CA LEU A 219 -12.91 -25.70 -5.76
C LEU A 219 -12.53 -26.43 -7.06
N PRO A 220 -12.81 -27.75 -7.20
CA PRO A 220 -12.33 -28.54 -8.35
C PRO A 220 -12.73 -27.98 -9.73
N HIS A 221 -13.91 -27.38 -9.85
CA HIS A 221 -14.38 -26.79 -11.11
C HIS A 221 -13.68 -25.45 -11.43
N CYS A 222 -13.26 -24.70 -10.41
CA CYS A 222 -12.45 -23.49 -10.55
C CYS A 222 -11.00 -23.84 -10.88
N GLY A 223 -10.43 -24.85 -10.21
CA GLY A 223 -9.05 -25.28 -10.40
C GLY A 223 -8.73 -25.65 -11.86
N ARG A 224 -9.68 -26.21 -12.62
CA ARG A 224 -9.47 -26.52 -14.06
C ARG A 224 -9.19 -25.28 -14.92
N ARG A 225 -9.65 -24.10 -14.49
CA ARG A 225 -9.44 -22.82 -15.19
C ARG A 225 -8.15 -22.11 -14.75
N ILE A 226 -7.49 -22.61 -13.71
CA ILE A 226 -6.24 -22.06 -13.18
C ILE A 226 -5.08 -22.80 -13.85
N HIS A 227 -4.36 -22.07 -14.69
CA HIS A 227 -3.14 -22.52 -15.35
C HIS A 227 -2.08 -21.41 -15.24
N PRO A 228 -0.79 -21.77 -15.25
CA PRO A 228 0.29 -20.83 -14.95
C PRO A 228 0.40 -19.70 -16.00
N ASP A 229 -0.09 -19.95 -17.22
CA ASP A 229 -0.07 -18.97 -18.32
C ASP A 229 -1.28 -18.00 -18.28
N LEU A 230 -2.14 -18.10 -17.26
CA LEU A 230 -3.23 -17.15 -17.05
C LEU A 230 -2.67 -15.81 -16.55
N LYS A 231 -3.24 -14.70 -17.00
CA LYS A 231 -2.89 -13.36 -16.47
C LYS A 231 -3.38 -13.19 -15.04
N CYS A 232 -2.62 -12.50 -14.19
CA CYS A 232 -2.99 -12.28 -12.79
C CYS A 232 -4.34 -11.56 -12.64
N ALA A 233 -4.63 -10.58 -13.51
CA ALA A 233 -5.91 -9.89 -13.56
C ALA A 233 -7.11 -10.84 -13.77
N GLY A 234 -6.93 -11.85 -14.62
CA GLY A 234 -7.97 -12.86 -14.88
C GLY A 234 -8.22 -13.77 -13.68
N LEU A 235 -7.16 -14.12 -12.94
CA LEU A 235 -7.22 -14.94 -11.74
C LEU A 235 -7.84 -14.16 -10.57
N SER A 236 -7.34 -12.96 -10.29
CA SER A 236 -7.76 -12.11 -9.17
C SER A 236 -9.25 -11.78 -9.24
N ASN A 237 -9.72 -11.26 -10.38
CA ASN A 237 -11.12 -10.82 -10.54
C ASN A 237 -12.13 -11.96 -10.45
N LYS A 238 -11.77 -13.18 -10.88
CA LYS A 238 -12.73 -14.28 -11.03
C LYS A 238 -12.67 -15.31 -9.92
N LEU A 239 -11.50 -15.50 -9.31
CA LEU A 239 -11.22 -16.69 -8.51
C LEU A 239 -10.68 -16.37 -7.11
N MET A 240 -10.14 -15.18 -6.86
CA MET A 240 -9.64 -14.80 -5.53
C MET A 240 -10.72 -14.23 -4.59
N THR A 241 -11.99 -14.59 -4.78
CA THR A 241 -13.07 -14.25 -3.83
C THR A 241 -13.17 -15.31 -2.74
N ARG A 242 -13.42 -14.90 -1.48
CA ARG A 242 -13.44 -15.80 -0.31
C ARG A 242 -14.32 -17.06 -0.48
N SER A 243 -15.39 -16.98 -1.27
CA SER A 243 -16.32 -18.10 -1.51
C SER A 243 -15.74 -19.23 -2.36
N ILE A 244 -14.61 -19.02 -3.04
CA ILE A 244 -14.03 -19.99 -3.99
C ILE A 244 -12.88 -20.79 -3.35
N TRP A 245 -12.37 -20.33 -2.20
CA TRP A 245 -11.24 -20.96 -1.49
C TRP A 245 -11.73 -22.05 -0.55
N LYS A 246 -11.13 -23.24 -0.64
CA LYS A 246 -11.30 -24.29 0.36
C LYS A 246 -10.57 -23.95 1.65
N ARG A 247 -9.34 -23.45 1.52
CA ARG A 247 -8.46 -23.03 2.61
C ARG A 247 -7.85 -21.70 2.21
N HIS A 248 -8.18 -20.62 2.92
CA HIS A 248 -7.60 -19.31 2.66
C HIS A 248 -6.31 -19.17 3.48
N PRO A 249 -5.20 -18.68 2.91
CA PRO A 249 -3.92 -18.57 3.61
C PRO A 249 -4.02 -17.77 4.92
N LYS A 250 -4.64 -16.59 4.86
CA LYS A 250 -4.84 -15.70 6.03
C LYS A 250 -5.92 -16.11 7.06
N ARG A 251 -6.26 -17.38 7.27
CA ARG A 251 -7.47 -17.74 8.06
C ARG A 251 -7.25 -18.01 9.56
N ASP A 252 -6.02 -18.09 10.07
CA ASP A 252 -5.77 -18.57 11.44
C ASP A 252 -4.91 -17.64 12.34
N THR A 253 -5.01 -16.32 12.16
CA THR A 253 -4.53 -15.29 13.13
C THR A 253 -5.61 -14.25 13.37
#